data_AF-A0A7V4V764-F1
#
_entry.id   AF-A0A7V4V764-F1
#
_cell.length_a   1.000
_cell.length_b   1.000
_cell.length_c   1.000
_cell.angle_alpha   90.00
_cell.angle_beta   90.00
_cell.angle_gamma   90.00
#
_symmetry.space_group_name_H-M   'P 1'
#
loop_
_entity.id
_entity.type
_entity.pdbx_description
1 polymer ?
#
loop_
_entity_poly.entity_id
_entity_poly.type
_entity_poly.pdbx_seq_one_letter_code
_entity_poly.pdbx_strand_id
1 'polypeptide(L)' 'MKRIRKYKTFEEAQFDTYVFEPDKTYFDLIFSMFSISILDKIGKKVKKGIYKYKTFQEAQRDKLKWLLED' A
#
# COMPACT_ATOMS: atom_id res chain seq x y z
N MET A 1 0.76 0.69 20.14
CA MET A 1 2.11 1.27 20.33
C MET A 1 2.96 0.96 19.11
N LYS A 2 3.32 1.97 18.29
CA LYS A 2 4.36 1.79 17.26
C LYS A 2 5.71 1.68 17.99
N ARG A 3 6.28 0.47 18.07
CA ARG A 3 7.65 0.28 18.57
C ARG A 3 8.60 0.83 17.52
N ILE A 4 9.36 1.87 17.86
CA ILE A 4 10.48 2.32 17.02
C ILE A 4 11.54 1.21 17.08
N ARG A 5 11.81 0.55 15.96
CA ARG A 5 12.86 -0.46 15.86
C ARG A 5 14.20 0.27 15.72
N LYS A 6 15.20 -0.16 16.50
CA LYS A 6 16.58 0.34 16.42
C LYS A 6 17.43 -0.74 15.76
N TYR A 7 18.20 -0.34 14.76
CA TYR A 7 19.11 -1.22 14.02
C TYR A 7 20.55 -0.75 14.25
N LYS A 8 21.50 -1.66 14.16
CA LYS A 8 22.93 -1.36 14.34
C LYS A 8 23.57 -0.92 13.03
N THR A 9 23.11 -1.47 11.91
CA THR A 9 23.62 -1.19 10.56
C THR A 9 22.50 -0.84 9.59
N PHE A 10 22.86 -0.24 8.45
CA PHE A 10 21.88 0.07 7.41
C PHE A 10 21.38 -1.18 6.70
N GLU A 11 22.25 -2.18 6.56
CA GLU A 11 21.95 -3.48 5.97
C GLU A 11 20.88 -4.21 6.79
N GLU A 12 20.97 -4.18 8.12
CA GLU A 12 19.94 -4.74 9.01
C GLU A 12 18.59 -4.05 8.82
N ALA A 13 18.59 -2.71 8.70
CA ALA A 13 17.37 -1.95 8.45
C ALA A 13 16.76 -2.27 7.07
N GLN A 14 17.62 -2.47 6.06
CA GLN A 14 17.20 -2.86 4.72
C GLN A 14 16.57 -4.26 4.72
N PHE A 15 17.24 -5.25 5.32
CA PHE A 15 16.72 -6.63 5.36
C PHE A 15 15.42 -6.76 6.16
N ASP A 16 15.20 -5.92 7.17
CA ASP A 16 13.93 -5.90 7.91
C ASP A 16 12.74 -5.43 7.04
N THR A 17 13.00 -4.78 5.90
CA THR A 17 11.95 -4.46 4.92
C THR A 17 11.64 -5.62 3.98
N TYR A 18 12.44 -6.69 3.97
CA TYR A 18 12.31 -7.79 3.03
C TYR A 18 11.42 -8.90 3.59
N VAL A 19 10.63 -9.51 2.72
CA VAL A 19 9.87 -10.72 3.02
C VAL A 19 10.58 -11.86 2.30
N PHE A 20 11.43 -12.59 3.02
CA PHE A 20 12.25 -13.67 2.45
C PHE A 20 11.44 -14.94 2.13
N GLU A 21 10.36 -15.16 2.86
CA GLU A 21 9.45 -16.29 2.68
C GLU A 21 8.03 -15.75 2.45
N PRO A 22 7.71 -15.33 1.21
CA PRO A 22 6.40 -14.81 0.90
C PRO A 22 5.36 -15.92 0.96
N ASP A 23 4.31 -15.70 1.74
CA ASP A 23 3.14 -16.58 1.81
C ASP A 23 2.03 -16.09 0.87
N LYS A 24 0.92 -16.83 0.82
CA LYS A 24 -0.25 -16.43 0.04
C LYS A 24 -0.74 -15.03 0.44
N THR A 25 -0.72 -14.71 1.74
CA THR A 25 -1.13 -13.42 2.27
C THR A 25 -0.29 -12.27 1.71
N TYR A 26 1.02 -12.46 1.62
CA TYR A 26 1.94 -11.50 1.00
C TYR A 26 1.56 -11.24 -0.46
N PHE A 27 1.33 -12.30 -1.24
CA PHE A 27 0.94 -12.12 -2.64
C PHE A 27 -0.43 -11.45 -2.79
N ASP A 28 -1.43 -11.84 -1.99
CA ASP A 28 -2.75 -11.21 -1.97
C ASP A 28 -2.64 -9.70 -1.68
N LEU A 29 -1.78 -9.31 -0.73
CA LEU A 29 -1.49 -7.91 -0.43
C LEU A 29 -0.86 -7.20 -1.64
N ILE A 30 0.19 -7.77 -2.23
CA ILE A 30 0.88 -7.17 -3.39
C ILE A 30 -0.08 -7.00 -4.57
N PHE A 31 -0.87 -8.03 -4.90
CA PHE A 31 -1.86 -7.95 -5.97
C PHE A 31 -2.94 -6.89 -5.70
N SER A 32 -3.34 -6.69 -4.45
CA SER A 32 -4.26 -5.61 -4.08
C SER A 32 -3.69 -4.21 -4.39
N MET A 33 -2.36 -4.04 -4.32
CA MET A 33 -1.70 -2.78 -4.62
C MET A 33 -1.64 -2.54 -6.13
N PHE A 34 -1.39 -3.59 -6.92
CA PHE A 34 -1.29 -3.49 -8.38
C PHE A 34 -2.65 -3.40 -9.09
N SER A 35 -3.70 -4.06 -8.59
CA SER A 35 -5.02 -4.08 -9.23
C SER A 35 -5.63 -2.68 -9.43
N ILE A 36 -5.30 -1.76 -8.52
CA ILE A 36 -5.79 -0.38 -8.56
C ILE A 36 -5.09 0.44 -9.67
N SER A 37 -3.86 0.09 -10.04
CA SER A 37 -3.13 0.78 -11.13
C SER A 37 -3.74 0.52 -12.51
N ILE A 38 -4.40 -0.62 -12.69
CA ILE A 38 -5.14 -0.94 -13.92
C ILE A 38 -6.35 -0.02 -14.06
N LEU A 39 -7.00 0.31 -12.95
CA LEU A 39 -8.16 1.20 -12.92
C LEU A 39 -7.78 2.66 -13.22
N ASP A 40 -6.57 3.10 -12.85
CA ASP A 40 -6.06 4.43 -13.23
C ASP A 40 -5.91 4.57 -14.75
N LYS A 41 -5.63 3.47 -15.49
CA LYS A 41 -5.56 3.49 -16.97
C LYS A 41 -6.92 3.68 -17.65
N ILE A 42 -8.02 3.45 -16.94
CA ILE A 42 -9.39 3.60 -17.47
C ILE A 42 -9.82 5.08 -17.49
N GLY A 43 -8.95 6.00 -17.06
CA GLY A 43 -9.12 7.44 -17.28
C GLY A 43 -10.06 8.15 -16.30
N LYS A 44 -10.52 7.47 -15.25
CA LYS A 44 -11.33 8.09 -14.19
C LYS A 44 -10.47 8.98 -13.28
N LYS A 45 -10.99 10.15 -12.94
CA LYS A 45 -10.27 11.20 -12.20
C LYS A 45 -10.27 10.89 -10.71
N VAL A 46 -9.17 10.33 -10.21
CA VAL A 46 -8.91 10.25 -8.76
C VAL A 46 -8.81 11.68 -8.20
N LYS A 47 -9.53 11.97 -7.11
CA LYS A 47 -9.47 13.27 -6.43
C LYS A 47 -8.03 13.56 -5.99
N LYS A 48 -7.49 14.72 -6.41
CA LYS A 48 -6.15 15.17 -6.05
C LYS A 48 -6.21 15.89 -4.70
N GLY A 49 -5.34 15.50 -3.77
CA GLY A 49 -5.28 16.12 -2.44
C GLY A 49 -4.30 15.40 -1.50
N ILE A 50 -4.02 15.99 -0.34
CA ILE A 50 -3.25 15.37 0.73
C ILE A 50 -4.23 14.71 1.70
N TYR A 51 -4.16 13.39 1.80
CA TYR A 51 -5.04 12.59 2.66
C TYR A 51 -4.20 11.83 3.69
N LYS A 52 -4.70 11.75 4.93
CA LYS A 52 -4.04 11.05 6.03
C LYS A 52 -4.78 9.74 6.32
N TYR A 53 -4.09 8.63 6.12
CA TYR A 53 -4.61 7.29 6.41
C TYR A 53 -3.77 6.61 7.50
N LYS A 54 -4.41 5.78 8.32
CA LYS A 54 -3.72 4.95 9.29
C LYS A 54 -3.18 3.69 8.64
N THR A 55 -3.87 3.17 7.63
CA THR A 55 -3.51 1.94 6.92
C THR A 55 -3.59 2.12 5.40
N PHE A 56 -2.84 1.29 4.66
CA PHE A 56 -2.90 1.28 3.20
C PHE A 56 -4.28 0.85 2.69
N GLN A 57 -4.96 -0.04 3.40
CA GLN A 57 -6.29 -0.54 3.06
C GLN A 57 -7.37 0.54 3.14
N GLU A 58 -7.23 1.53 4.03
CA GLU A 58 -8.10 2.71 4.06
C GLU A 58 -7.90 3.56 2.80
N ALA A 59 -6.64 3.81 2.42
CA ALA A 59 -6.32 4.55 1.21
C ALA A 59 -6.84 3.87 -0.08
N GLN A 60 -6.74 2.54 -0.15
CA GLN A 60 -7.25 1.75 -1.27
C GLN A 60 -8.79 1.84 -1.38
N ARG A 61 -9.50 1.77 -0.25
CA ARG A 61 -10.97 1.87 -0.21
C ARG A 61 -11.46 3.24 -0.68
N ASP A 62 -10.85 4.32 -0.21
CA ASP A 62 -11.23 5.68 -0.63
C ASP A 62 -10.89 5.92 -2.10
N LYS A 63 -9.75 5.41 -2.57
CA LYS A 63 -9.41 5.47 -4.00
C LYS A 63 -10.42 4.71 -4.86
N LEU A 64 -10.83 3.51 -4.44
CA LEU A 64 -11.86 2.73 -5.13
C LEU A 64 -13.21 3.46 -5.11
N LYS A 65 -13.58 4.05 -3.97
CA LYS A 65 -14.80 4.85 -3.83
C LYS A 65 -14.82 6.01 -4.82
N TRP A 66 -13.76 6.80 -4.91
CA TRP A 66 -13.69 7.90 -5.88
C TRP A 66 -13.76 7.44 -7.33
N LEU A 67 -13.26 6.24 -7.61
CA LEU A 67 -13.37 5.65 -8.93
C LEU A 67 -14.81 5.18 -9.25
N LEU A 68 -15.59 4.78 -8.25
CA LEU A 68 -16.96 4.28 -8.40
C LEU A 68 -18.03 5.37 -8.27
N GLU A 69 -17.75 6.48 -7.60
CA GLU A 69 -18.67 7.61 -7.38
C GLU A 69 -18.73 8.64 -8.53
N ASP A 70 -18.15 8.33 -9.69
CA ASP A 70 -18.36 9.01 -10.98
C ASP A 70 -19.08 8.10 -11.98
#